data_AF-A0A925BIM3-F1
#
_entry.id   AF-A0A925BIM3-F1
#
_cell.length_a   1.000
_cell.length_b   1.000
_cell.length_c   1.000
_cell.angle_alpha   90.00
_cell.angle_beta   90.00
_cell.angle_gamma   90.00
#
_symmetry.space_group_name_H-M   'P 1'
#
loop_
_entity.id
_entity.type
_entity.pdbx_description
1 polymer ?
#
loop_
_entity_poly.entity_id
_entity_poly.type
_entity_poly.pdbx_seq_one_letter_code
_entity_poly.pdbx_strand_id
1 'polypeptide(L)' 'MNKRERLENTFAGEPTDRVPVALWRHFPGDDQRAADLARSVVEFQQAYDWDFVKVTPASSYCTVDYGLQDEWQGANE' A
#
# COMPACT_ATOMS: atom_id res chain seq x y z
N MET A 1 -3.11 17.31 -15.19
CA MET A 1 -2.17 17.11 -14.08
C MET A 1 -1.92 15.61 -13.95
N ASN A 2 -0.68 15.18 -13.86
CA ASN A 2 -0.38 13.77 -13.57
C ASN A 2 -0.57 13.49 -12.06
N LYS A 3 -0.57 12.22 -11.64
CA LYS A 3 -0.83 11.84 -10.24
C LYS A 3 0.18 12.44 -9.26
N ARG A 4 1.46 12.49 -9.66
CA ARG A 4 2.53 13.06 -8.83
C ARG A 4 2.32 14.55 -8.61
N GLU A 5 2.11 15.30 -9.69
CA GLU A 5 1.82 16.73 -9.63
C GLU A 5 0.59 17.02 -8.75
N ARG A 6 -0.46 16.18 -8.87
CA ARG A 6 -1.68 16.31 -8.05
C ARG A 6 -1.38 16.17 -6.56
N LEU A 7 -0.57 15.18 -6.19
CA LEU A 7 -0.17 14.98 -4.79
C LEU A 7 0.71 16.12 -4.30
N GLU A 8 1.72 16.53 -5.07
CA GLU A 8 2.64 17.62 -4.71
C GLU A 8 1.89 18.93 -4.48
N ASN A 9 0.98 19.32 -5.38
CA ASN A 9 0.13 20.49 -5.20
C ASN A 9 -0.78 20.37 -3.99
N THR A 10 -1.38 19.20 -3.76
CA THR A 10 -2.22 18.95 -2.57
C THR A 10 -1.43 19.19 -1.28
N PHE A 11 -0.20 18.68 -1.19
CA PHE A 11 0.65 18.89 -0.01
C PHE A 11 1.11 20.33 0.15
N ALA A 12 1.30 21.06 -0.95
CA ALA A 12 1.64 22.47 -0.95
C ALA A 12 0.44 23.41 -0.67
N GLY A 13 -0.80 22.89 -0.67
CA GLY A 13 -2.01 23.71 -0.56
C GLY A 13 -2.39 24.45 -1.85
N GLU A 14 -1.84 24.02 -2.99
CA GLU A 14 -2.06 24.63 -4.30
C GLU A 14 -3.28 24.03 -5.03
N PRO A 15 -3.85 24.73 -6.03
CA PRO A 15 -4.95 24.20 -6.82
C PRO A 15 -4.61 22.88 -7.52
N THR A 16 -5.59 21.98 -7.56
CA THR A 16 -5.53 20.68 -8.27
C THR A 16 -6.70 20.53 -9.24
N ASP A 17 -6.56 19.64 -10.21
CA ASP A 17 -7.62 19.34 -11.19
C ASP A 17 -8.80 18.55 -10.59
N ARG A 18 -8.54 17.79 -9.52
CA ARG A 18 -9.53 17.18 -8.63
C ARG A 18 -8.86 16.81 -7.30
N VAL A 19 -9.67 16.55 -6.27
CA VAL A 19 -9.19 15.99 -5.00
C VAL A 19 -8.51 14.63 -5.25
N PRO A 20 -7.28 14.39 -4.74
CA PRO A 20 -6.64 13.09 -4.85
C PRO A 20 -7.34 12.06 -3.96
N VAL A 21 -7.42 10.81 -4.42
CA VAL A 21 -8.07 9.70 -3.72
C VAL A 21 -7.14 8.51 -3.63
N ALA A 22 -7.07 7.90 -2.45
CA ALA A 22 -6.38 6.65 -2.22
C ALA A 22 -7.13 5.80 -1.21
N LEU A 23 -7.05 4.49 -1.40
CA LEU A 23 -7.42 3.47 -0.42
C LEU A 23 -6.19 2.60 -0.19
N TRP A 24 -5.99 2.15 1.04
CA TRP A 24 -4.96 1.15 1.35
C TRP A 24 -5.53 0.11 2.32
N ARG A 25 -4.97 -1.09 2.23
CA ARG A 25 -5.31 -2.22 3.08
C ARG A 25 -4.07 -3.10 3.26
N HIS A 26 -4.12 -3.96 4.28
CA HIS A 26 -3.25 -5.12 4.32
C HIS A 26 -3.71 -6.16 3.30
N PHE A 27 -2.77 -7.02 2.89
CA PHE A 27 -3.02 -8.21 2.09
C PHE A 27 -2.55 -9.43 2.90
N PRO A 28 -3.25 -9.81 3.99
CA PRO A 28 -2.75 -10.83 4.91
C PRO A 28 -2.41 -12.13 4.19
N GLY A 29 -1.24 -12.70 4.51
CA GLY A 29 -0.68 -13.86 3.82
C GLY A 29 0.21 -13.48 2.64
N ASP A 30 -0.28 -12.65 1.71
CA ASP A 30 0.56 -12.08 0.63
C ASP A 30 1.58 -11.08 1.17
N ASP A 31 1.22 -10.33 2.21
CA ASP A 31 2.07 -9.33 2.86
C ASP A 31 3.20 -9.91 3.72
N GLN A 32 3.28 -11.25 3.81
CA GLN A 32 4.41 -11.98 4.43
C GLN A 32 5.59 -12.20 3.49
N ARG A 33 5.39 -12.07 2.16
CA ARG A 33 6.44 -12.30 1.15
C ARG A 33 6.49 -11.13 0.18
N ALA A 34 7.67 -10.52 0.03
CA ALA A 34 7.82 -9.29 -0.76
C ALA A 34 7.31 -9.41 -2.22
N ALA A 35 7.51 -10.56 -2.87
CA ALA A 35 7.07 -10.78 -4.25
C ALA A 35 5.53 -10.86 -4.36
N ASP A 36 4.88 -11.54 -3.41
CA ASP A 36 3.42 -11.65 -3.40
C ASP A 36 2.78 -10.32 -3.02
N LEU A 37 3.32 -9.61 -2.03
CA LEU A 37 2.89 -8.24 -1.70
C LEU A 37 3.00 -7.31 -2.91
N ALA A 38 4.11 -7.35 -3.65
CA ALA A 38 4.31 -6.53 -4.83
C ALA A 38 3.24 -6.82 -5.90
N ARG A 39 2.95 -8.11 -6.15
CA ARG A 39 1.87 -8.51 -7.07
C ARG A 39 0.52 -7.96 -6.62
N SER A 40 0.13 -8.18 -5.37
CA SER A 40 -1.19 -7.78 -4.86
C SER A 40 -1.36 -6.26 -4.83
N VAL A 41 -0.30 -5.51 -4.53
CA VAL A 41 -0.31 -4.03 -4.62
C VAL A 41 -0.45 -3.55 -6.07
N VAL A 42 0.25 -4.17 -7.02
CA VAL A 42 0.14 -3.81 -8.45
C VAL A 42 -1.26 -4.11 -8.99
N GLU A 43 -1.80 -5.29 -8.69
CA GLU A 43 -3.16 -5.68 -9.11
C GLU A 43 -4.20 -4.73 -8.52
N PHE A 44 -4.08 -4.37 -7.24
CA PHE A 44 -4.97 -3.41 -6.59
C PHE A 44 -4.86 -2.01 -7.21
N GLN A 45 -3.65 -1.56 -7.56
CA GLN A 45 -3.46 -0.29 -8.26
C GLN A 45 -4.07 -0.33 -9.67
N GLN A 46 -3.92 -1.43 -10.41
CA GLN A 46 -4.48 -1.56 -11.75
C GLN A 46 -6.01 -1.60 -11.73
N ALA A 47 -6.61 -2.22 -10.72
CA ALA A 47 -8.06 -2.34 -10.60
C ALA A 47 -8.77 -1.01 -10.28
N TYR A 48 -8.12 -0.13 -9.51
CA TYR A 48 -8.77 1.07 -8.96
C TYR A 48 -8.10 2.40 -9.30
N ASP A 49 -6.89 2.38 -9.86
CA ASP A 49 -6.16 3.54 -10.35
C ASP A 49 -5.98 4.67 -9.30
N TRP A 50 -5.60 4.34 -8.05
CA TRP A 50 -5.39 5.32 -6.98
C TRP A 50 -4.34 6.38 -7.31
N ASP A 51 -4.45 7.57 -6.70
CA ASP A 51 -3.46 8.64 -6.87
C ASP A 51 -2.15 8.36 -6.12
N PHE A 52 -2.24 7.60 -5.03
CA PHE A 52 -1.12 7.23 -4.16
C PHE A 52 -1.20 5.73 -3.82
N VAL A 53 -0.05 5.06 -3.84
CA VAL A 53 0.09 3.66 -3.43
C VAL A 53 0.85 3.60 -2.11
N LYS A 54 0.19 3.05 -1.08
CA LYS A 54 0.84 2.72 0.20
C LYS A 54 1.25 1.25 0.21
N VAL A 55 2.55 0.98 0.17
CA VAL A 55 3.08 -0.37 0.38
C VAL A 55 3.01 -0.69 1.87
N THR A 56 2.27 -1.72 2.24
CA THR A 56 2.02 -2.10 3.64
C THR A 56 2.37 -3.58 3.84
N PRO A 57 3.61 -3.91 4.23
CA PRO A 57 3.98 -5.28 4.60
C PRO A 57 3.29 -5.70 5.90
N ALA A 58 3.41 -6.98 6.27
CA ALA A 58 2.95 -7.48 7.56
C ALA A 58 3.46 -6.59 8.70
N SER A 59 2.63 -6.31 9.72
CA SER A 59 2.99 -5.38 10.82
C SER A 59 4.26 -5.80 11.57
N SER A 60 4.58 -7.09 11.55
CA SER A 60 5.76 -7.75 12.10
C SER A 60 7.02 -7.60 11.25
N TYR A 61 6.98 -7.00 10.05
CA TYR A 61 8.11 -7.03 9.11
C TYR A 61 9.45 -6.62 9.73
N CYS A 62 9.45 -5.64 10.64
CA CYS A 62 10.66 -5.15 11.28
C CYS A 62 11.24 -6.10 12.33
N THR A 63 10.47 -7.04 12.85
CA THR A 63 10.96 -8.03 13.83
C THR A 63 11.64 -9.22 13.15
N VAL A 64 11.26 -9.52 11.90
CA VAL A 64 11.91 -10.55 11.08
C VAL A 64 13.39 -10.25 10.86
N ASP A 65 13.74 -8.96 10.73
CA ASP A 65 15.14 -8.51 10.61
C ASP A 65 15.99 -8.82 11.86
N TYR A 66 15.35 -9.07 13.01
CA TYR A 66 16.01 -9.52 14.25
C TYR A 66 16.03 -11.05 14.41
N GLY A 67 15.63 -11.81 13.38
CA GLY A 67 15.63 -13.26 13.37
C GLY A 67 14.35 -13.92 13.90
N LEU A 68 13.28 -13.15 14.12
CA LEU A 68 11.97 -13.70 14.45
C LEU A 68 11.32 -14.29 13.18
N GLN A 69 10.44 -15.26 13.39
CA GLN A 69 9.57 -15.80 12.34
C GLN A 69 8.13 -15.45 12.67
N ASP A 70 7.38 -15.01 11.66
CA ASP A 70 5.96 -14.71 11.77
C ASP A 70 5.15 -15.54 10.78
N GLU A 71 3.90 -15.80 11.14
CA GLU A 71 2.96 -16.57 10.33
C GLU A 71 1.57 -15.93 10.46
N TRP A 72 0.91 -15.72 9.32
CA TRP A 72 -0.49 -15.35 9.31
C TRP A 72 -1.37 -16.60 9.45
N GLN A 73 -2.19 -16.67 10.49
CA GLN A 73 -2.99 -17.85 10.84
C GLN A 73 -4.49 -17.73 10.49
N GLY A 74 -4.84 -16.86 9.54
CA GLY A 74 -6.24 -16.55 9.25
C GLY A 74 -6.76 -15.32 10.00
N ALA A 75 -7.91 -14.83 9.57
CA ALA A 75 -8.72 -13.94 10.38
C ALA A 75 -9.69 -14.81 11.18
N ASN A 76 -9.72 -14.64 12.51
CA ASN A 76 -10.83 -15.16 13.30
C ASN A 76 -12.05 -14.31 12.93
N GLU A 77 -13.06 -14.92 12.34
CA GLU A 77 -14.38 -14.30 12.18
C GLU A 77 -15.00 -13.94 13.54
#